data_AF-A0A1N7NZ27-F1
#
_entry.id   AF-A0A1N7NZ27-F1
#
_cell.length_a   1.000
_cell.length_b   1.000
_cell.length_c   1.000
_cell.angle_alpha   90.00
_cell.angle_beta   90.00
_cell.angle_gamma   90.00
#
_symmetry.space_group_name_H-M   'P 1'
#
loop_
_entity.id
_entity.type
_entity.pdbx_description
1 polymer ?
#
loop_
_entity_poly.entity_id
_entity_poly.type
_entity_poly.pdbx_seq_one_letter_code
_entity_poly.pdbx_strand_id
1 'polypeptide(L)'
;MLRRTLLLTLASLSAAPLRALASPGRDAIIREVFAAPRDSLPYTAQHAALMRLLRVQWMPVESGAPAIDFEQPLLGGGDTLAVVRGALGTTDDALAVRRMAQVCRLVPRYVGSIGRLAPGRYDVPEPMRAAFDFPESGVDSQGMFALRKEHLILLRAAVWREADGPALQAVLREGDRFWPMPYIDGKRPYGNASFYQVDIARLLGEPYSLDADGYAITEPEKDARLARLHHETLAALQVFLRHSTAAKPSRQSTARAG
;
A
#
# COMPACT_ATOMS: atom_id res chain seq x y z
N MET A 1 -31.59 -11.16 -32.97
CA MET A 1 -30.43 -11.80 -33.61
C MET A 1 -29.77 -10.80 -34.54
N LEU A 2 -28.53 -10.37 -34.27
CA LEU A 2 -27.59 -9.89 -35.30
C LEU A 2 -26.17 -9.92 -34.69
N ARG A 3 -25.37 -10.91 -35.10
CA ARG A 3 -23.95 -11.04 -34.75
C ARG A 3 -23.17 -9.94 -35.46
N ARG A 4 -22.44 -9.11 -34.72
CA ARG A 4 -21.40 -8.22 -35.27
C ARG A 4 -20.03 -8.82 -34.95
N THR A 5 -19.43 -9.39 -36.00
CA THR A 5 -18.08 -9.91 -36.05
C THR A 5 -17.08 -8.75 -36.04
N LEU A 6 -16.19 -8.69 -35.05
CA LEU A 6 -15.08 -7.75 -35.02
C LEU A 6 -13.88 -8.38 -35.73
N LEU A 7 -13.52 -7.86 -36.91
CA LEU A 7 -12.22 -8.11 -37.53
C LEU A 7 -11.20 -7.13 -36.93
N LEU A 8 -10.18 -7.65 -36.28
CA LEU A 8 -8.98 -6.90 -35.87
C LEU A 8 -7.92 -7.03 -36.98
N THR A 9 -7.66 -5.92 -37.67
CA THR A 9 -6.53 -5.76 -38.58
C THR A 9 -5.25 -5.53 -37.79
N LEU A 10 -4.31 -6.47 -37.87
CA LEU A 10 -2.93 -6.35 -37.40
C LEU A 10 -2.13 -5.51 -38.40
N ALA A 11 -1.78 -4.28 -38.04
CA ALA A 11 -0.59 -3.60 -38.56
C ALA A 11 -0.27 -2.33 -37.74
N SER A 12 0.75 -2.43 -36.87
CA SER A 12 1.65 -1.31 -36.59
C SER A 12 2.92 -1.82 -35.90
N LEU A 13 4.04 -1.82 -36.64
CA LEU A 13 5.38 -1.84 -36.04
C LEU A 13 5.56 -0.55 -35.24
N SER A 14 5.96 -0.65 -33.97
CA SER A 14 6.42 0.50 -33.19
C SER A 14 7.38 0.01 -32.10
N ALA A 15 8.63 0.42 -32.25
CA ALA A 15 9.74 0.46 -31.29
C ALA A 15 9.71 -0.54 -30.11
N ALA A 16 10.65 -1.47 -30.11
CA ALA A 16 11.02 -2.21 -28.91
C ALA A 16 11.24 -1.23 -27.75
N PRO A 17 10.66 -1.45 -26.55
CA PRO A 17 10.97 -0.62 -25.42
C PRO A 17 12.46 -0.76 -25.14
N LEU A 18 13.15 0.38 -25.01
CA LEU A 18 14.45 0.46 -24.36
C LEU A 18 14.34 -0.38 -23.08
N ARG A 19 14.97 -1.55 -23.06
CA ARG A 19 15.24 -2.26 -21.81
C ARG A 19 15.99 -1.25 -20.97
N ALA A 20 15.35 -0.75 -19.91
CA ALA A 20 16.06 -0.09 -18.84
C ALA A 20 17.24 -1.00 -18.51
N LEU A 21 18.46 -0.50 -18.69
CA LEU A 21 19.66 -1.28 -18.40
C LEU A 21 19.57 -1.68 -16.94
N ALA A 22 19.51 -2.98 -16.68
CA ALA A 22 19.45 -3.51 -15.34
C ALA A 22 20.58 -2.92 -14.52
N SER A 23 20.26 -2.28 -13.40
CA SER A 23 21.29 -1.78 -12.48
C SER A 23 22.09 -2.99 -12.01
N PRO A 24 23.42 -3.06 -12.28
CA PRO A 24 24.23 -4.16 -11.81
C PRO A 24 24.05 -4.33 -10.29
N GLY A 25 23.70 -5.54 -9.86
CA GLY A 25 23.52 -5.85 -8.44
C GLY A 25 22.17 -5.48 -7.82
N ARG A 26 21.16 -5.02 -8.57
CA ARG A 26 19.82 -4.72 -8.05
C ARG A 26 19.25 -5.86 -7.20
N ASP A 27 19.20 -7.06 -7.78
CA ASP A 27 18.66 -8.25 -7.13
C ASP A 27 19.45 -8.63 -5.87
N ALA A 28 20.78 -8.46 -5.89
CA ALA A 28 21.63 -8.73 -4.75
C ALA A 28 21.31 -7.76 -3.59
N ILE A 29 21.17 -6.46 -3.89
CA ILE A 29 20.79 -5.45 -2.90
C ILE A 29 19.40 -5.72 -2.33
N ILE A 30 18.43 -6.08 -3.17
CA ILE A 30 17.07 -6.40 -2.72
C ILE A 30 17.12 -7.63 -1.80
N ARG A 31 17.81 -8.71 -2.18
CA ARG A 31 17.96 -9.91 -1.34
C ARG A 31 18.61 -9.59 -0.01
N GLU A 32 19.66 -8.77 0.00
CA GLU A 32 20.33 -8.33 1.23
C GLU A 32 19.36 -7.57 2.16
N VAL A 33 18.59 -6.62 1.61
CA VAL A 33 17.59 -5.86 2.37
C VAL A 33 16.50 -6.77 2.92
N PHE A 34 16.05 -7.77 2.17
CA PHE A 34 15.01 -8.71 2.60
C PHE A 34 15.51 -9.78 3.58
N ALA A 35 16.80 -10.08 3.60
CA ALA A 35 17.43 -10.95 4.59
C ALA A 35 17.60 -10.28 5.97
N ALA A 36 17.62 -8.94 6.04
CA ALA A 36 17.76 -8.23 7.30
C ALA A 36 16.54 -8.45 8.24
N PRO A 37 16.71 -8.40 9.57
CA PRO A 37 15.58 -8.38 10.50
C PRO A 37 14.61 -7.22 10.19
N ARG A 38 13.29 -7.44 10.27
CA ARG A 38 12.29 -6.40 9.91
C ARG A 38 12.44 -5.13 10.75
N ASP A 39 12.66 -5.28 12.06
CA ASP A 39 12.70 -4.16 12.99
C ASP A 39 14.01 -3.37 12.97
N SER A 40 15.05 -3.89 12.33
CA SER A 40 16.37 -3.23 12.28
C SER A 40 16.45 -2.13 11.21
N LEU A 41 15.50 -2.06 10.27
CA LEU A 41 15.53 -1.06 9.21
C LEU A 41 15.29 0.35 9.77
N PRO A 42 16.22 1.30 9.58
CA PRO A 42 16.02 2.67 10.04
C PRO A 42 14.97 3.38 9.17
N TYR A 43 14.17 4.26 9.78
CA TYR A 43 13.32 5.19 9.04
C TYR A 43 13.99 6.57 9.00
N THR A 44 14.21 7.11 7.80
CA THR A 44 15.01 8.33 7.58
C THR A 44 14.25 9.32 6.72
N ALA A 45 14.78 10.53 6.54
CA ALA A 45 14.20 11.53 5.63
C ALA A 45 14.11 11.02 4.18
N GLN A 46 15.06 10.20 3.73
CA GLN A 46 15.04 9.58 2.40
C GLN A 46 13.86 8.61 2.25
N HIS A 47 13.63 7.77 3.27
CA HIS A 47 12.44 6.89 3.29
C HIS A 47 11.14 7.70 3.32
N ALA A 48 11.11 8.82 4.06
CA ALA A 48 9.96 9.70 4.10
C ALA A 48 9.67 10.39 2.75
N ALA A 49 10.71 10.75 1.99
CA ALA A 49 10.53 11.30 0.64
C ALA A 49 9.86 10.26 -0.29
N LEU A 50 10.35 9.02 -0.27
CA LEU A 50 9.82 7.93 -1.10
C LEU A 50 8.42 7.47 -0.67
N MET A 51 8.14 7.40 0.64
CA MET A 51 6.83 6.99 1.16
C MET A 51 5.69 7.87 0.63
N ARG A 52 5.93 9.19 0.48
CA ARG A 52 4.94 10.16 -0.05
C ARG A 52 4.69 10.06 -1.55
N LEU A 53 5.54 9.32 -2.24
CA LEU A 53 5.41 9.04 -3.66
C LEU A 53 4.74 7.70 -3.91
N LEU A 54 4.47 6.89 -2.88
CA LEU A 54 3.87 5.58 -3.09
C LEU A 54 2.49 5.67 -3.76
N ARG A 55 2.27 4.75 -4.69
CA ARG A 55 1.00 4.49 -5.36
C ARG A 55 0.35 3.27 -4.74
N VAL A 56 -0.95 3.37 -4.48
CA VAL A 56 -1.75 2.23 -4.04
C VAL A 56 -2.53 1.64 -5.20
N GLN A 57 -2.91 0.37 -5.07
CA GLN A 57 -3.85 -0.29 -5.98
C GLN A 57 -4.76 -1.22 -5.20
N TRP A 58 -5.91 -1.55 -5.78
CA TRP A 58 -6.78 -2.60 -5.24
C TRP A 58 -6.27 -3.97 -5.71
N MET A 59 -6.02 -4.88 -4.79
CA MET A 59 -5.69 -6.27 -5.11
C MET A 59 -6.97 -7.10 -5.04
N PRO A 60 -7.55 -7.57 -6.17
CA PRO A 60 -8.87 -8.21 -6.20
C PRO A 60 -8.82 -9.71 -5.86
N VAL A 61 -8.04 -10.10 -4.85
CA VAL A 61 -7.94 -11.48 -4.39
C VAL A 61 -8.93 -11.70 -3.24
N GLU A 62 -9.82 -12.68 -3.37
CA GLU A 62 -10.86 -13.01 -2.39
C GLU A 62 -11.82 -11.81 -2.18
N SER A 63 -11.86 -11.20 -0.98
CA SER A 63 -12.64 -9.98 -0.75
C SER A 63 -11.96 -8.72 -1.32
N GLY A 64 -10.68 -8.86 -1.65
CA GLY A 64 -9.80 -7.78 -2.04
C GLY A 64 -9.33 -6.93 -0.87
N ALA A 65 -8.24 -6.19 -1.07
CA ALA A 65 -7.73 -5.22 -0.11
C ALA A 65 -6.76 -4.25 -0.78
N PRO A 66 -6.43 -3.11 -0.14
CA PRO A 66 -5.38 -2.22 -0.63
C PRO A 66 -4.00 -2.90 -0.67
N ALA A 67 -3.24 -2.58 -1.70
CA ALA A 67 -1.83 -2.94 -1.86
C ALA A 67 -1.03 -1.72 -2.31
N ILE A 68 0.29 -1.78 -2.19
CA ILE A 68 1.16 -0.88 -2.95
C ILE A 68 1.28 -1.43 -4.37
N ASP A 69 1.25 -0.55 -5.37
CA ASP A 69 1.47 -0.93 -6.77
C ASP A 69 2.86 -1.59 -6.90
N PHE A 70 2.89 -2.85 -7.29
CA PHE A 70 4.12 -3.63 -7.35
C PHE A 70 4.85 -3.46 -8.70
N GLU A 71 4.17 -2.92 -9.72
CA GLU A 71 4.74 -2.70 -11.05
C GLU A 71 5.20 -1.25 -11.25
N GLN A 72 4.46 -0.29 -10.69
CA GLN A 72 4.79 1.14 -10.69
C GLN A 72 4.56 1.71 -9.29
N PRO A 73 5.41 1.36 -8.30
CA PRO A 73 5.19 1.72 -6.91
C PRO A 73 5.20 3.22 -6.62
N LEU A 74 5.77 4.05 -7.50
CA LEU A 74 5.95 5.48 -7.26
C LEU A 74 5.20 6.34 -8.28
N LEU A 75 4.65 7.45 -7.79
CA LEU A 75 4.21 8.59 -8.58
C LEU A 75 5.42 9.22 -9.26
N GLY A 76 5.28 9.62 -10.53
CA GLY A 76 6.34 10.28 -11.29
C GLY A 76 6.75 9.57 -12.58
N GLY A 77 6.15 8.43 -12.92
CA GLY A 77 6.32 7.75 -14.21
C GLY A 77 6.72 6.28 -14.06
N GLY A 78 6.85 5.57 -15.19
CA GLY A 78 7.13 4.13 -15.21
C GLY A 78 8.56 3.73 -14.86
N ASP A 79 9.53 4.66 -14.87
CA ASP A 79 10.89 4.41 -14.42
C ASP A 79 11.03 4.70 -12.92
N THR A 80 10.77 3.67 -12.12
CA THR A 80 10.85 3.77 -10.65
C THR A 80 12.24 4.23 -10.20
N LEU A 81 13.32 3.77 -10.83
CA LEU A 81 14.68 4.11 -10.37
C LEU A 81 15.01 5.56 -10.66
N ALA A 82 14.60 6.09 -11.81
CA ALA A 82 14.72 7.52 -12.10
C ALA A 82 13.94 8.38 -11.10
N VAL A 83 12.72 7.98 -10.73
CA VAL A 83 11.92 8.68 -9.70
C VAL A 83 12.64 8.66 -8.35
N VAL A 84 13.18 7.51 -7.92
CA VAL A 84 13.94 7.40 -6.67
C VAL A 84 15.16 8.32 -6.70
N ARG A 85 15.97 8.28 -7.77
CA ARG A 85 17.15 9.15 -7.92
C ARG A 85 16.79 10.63 -7.79
N GLY A 86 15.74 11.06 -8.49
CA GLY A 86 15.25 12.44 -8.41
C GLY A 86 14.78 12.82 -7.00
N ALA A 87 14.00 11.96 -6.35
CA ALA A 87 13.51 12.19 -5.00
C ALA A 87 14.62 12.24 -3.94
N LEU A 88 15.71 11.50 -4.15
CA LEU A 88 16.86 11.43 -3.25
C LEU A 88 17.98 12.41 -3.61
N GLY A 89 17.92 13.06 -4.78
CA GLY A 89 18.98 13.92 -5.30
C GLY A 89 20.30 13.19 -5.50
N THR A 90 20.26 11.94 -5.99
CA THR A 90 21.44 11.07 -6.12
C THR A 90 21.60 10.50 -7.53
N THR A 91 22.84 10.22 -7.90
CA THR A 91 23.20 9.43 -9.10
C THR A 91 23.70 8.02 -8.73
N ASP A 92 23.74 7.68 -7.45
CA ASP A 92 24.12 6.36 -6.96
C ASP A 92 22.94 5.38 -7.05
N ASP A 93 22.97 4.52 -8.06
CA ASP A 93 21.96 3.49 -8.31
C ASP A 93 21.89 2.45 -7.19
N ALA A 94 23.01 2.07 -6.59
CA ALA A 94 23.02 1.10 -5.50
C ALA A 94 22.32 1.66 -4.26
N LEU A 95 22.55 2.94 -3.94
CA LEU A 95 21.82 3.65 -2.89
C LEU A 95 20.33 3.74 -3.22
N ALA A 96 19.98 4.12 -4.45
CA ALA A 96 18.59 4.26 -4.88
C ALA A 96 17.83 2.93 -4.78
N VAL A 97 18.39 1.83 -5.31
CA VAL A 97 17.81 0.49 -5.19
C VAL A 97 17.66 0.09 -3.72
N ARG A 98 18.70 0.31 -2.90
CA ARG A 98 18.67 -0.04 -1.48
C ARG A 98 17.55 0.68 -0.74
N ARG A 99 17.40 1.99 -0.95
CA ARG A 99 16.35 2.79 -0.30
C ARG A 99 14.96 2.37 -0.76
N MET A 100 14.79 2.08 -2.04
CA MET A 100 13.52 1.59 -2.56
C MET A 100 13.15 0.22 -1.97
N ALA A 101 14.11 -0.72 -1.93
CA ALA A 101 13.93 -2.03 -1.30
C ALA A 101 13.61 -1.91 0.20
N GLN A 102 14.22 -0.94 0.90
CA GLN A 102 13.92 -0.66 2.29
C GLN A 102 12.48 -0.13 2.46
N VAL A 103 12.01 0.73 1.55
CA VAL A 103 10.61 1.18 1.54
C VAL A 103 9.65 0.00 1.40
N CYS A 104 9.91 -0.98 0.52
CA CYS A 104 9.08 -2.18 0.39
C CYS A 104 8.83 -2.89 1.74
N ARG A 105 9.82 -2.86 2.64
CA ARG A 105 9.71 -3.50 3.97
C ARG A 105 9.23 -2.55 5.08
N LEU A 106 9.38 -1.25 4.88
CA LEU A 106 9.01 -0.24 5.87
C LEU A 106 7.52 0.08 5.87
N VAL A 107 6.80 -0.12 4.77
CA VAL A 107 5.37 0.27 4.66
C VAL A 107 4.52 -0.30 5.81
N PRO A 108 4.54 -1.61 6.14
CA PRO A 108 3.71 -2.15 7.21
C PRO A 108 4.01 -1.51 8.57
N ARG A 109 5.30 -1.39 8.93
CA ARG A 109 5.70 -0.74 10.19
C ARG A 109 5.38 0.76 10.18
N TYR A 110 5.49 1.41 9.02
CA TYR A 110 5.17 2.81 8.89
C TYR A 110 3.68 3.08 9.12
N VAL A 111 2.83 2.32 8.44
CA VAL A 111 1.38 2.37 8.58
C VAL A 111 0.93 1.84 9.94
N GLY A 112 1.63 0.93 10.58
CA GLY A 112 1.28 0.41 11.91
C GLY A 112 1.67 1.35 13.05
N SER A 113 2.89 1.90 13.05
CA SER A 113 3.45 2.52 14.26
C SER A 113 4.26 3.80 14.07
N ILE A 114 4.77 4.12 12.88
CA ILE A 114 5.63 5.31 12.67
C ILE A 114 4.84 6.53 12.20
N GLY A 115 4.08 6.40 11.11
CA GLY A 115 3.37 7.51 10.48
C GLY A 115 2.26 8.03 11.37
N ARG A 116 2.02 9.33 11.37
CA ARG A 116 0.93 10.02 12.08
C ARG A 116 0.23 10.97 11.13
N LEU A 117 -1.09 10.87 11.11
CA LEU A 117 -1.99 11.76 10.38
C LEU A 117 -3.28 11.86 11.20
N ALA A 118 -3.79 13.08 11.37
CA ALA A 118 -5.06 13.30 12.04
C ALA A 118 -6.21 13.03 11.06
N PRO A 119 -7.42 12.71 11.55
CA PRO A 119 -8.62 12.82 10.74
C PRO A 119 -8.75 14.22 10.13
N GLY A 120 -9.29 14.32 8.92
CA GLY A 120 -9.37 15.57 8.17
C GLY A 120 -9.69 15.36 6.69
N ARG A 121 -9.74 16.45 5.93
CA ARG A 121 -9.97 16.42 4.49
C ARG A 121 -8.64 16.59 3.77
N TYR A 122 -8.29 15.64 2.91
CA TYR A 122 -7.01 15.58 2.23
C TYR A 122 -7.19 15.37 0.74
N ASP A 123 -6.32 15.96 -0.07
CA ASP A 123 -6.27 15.68 -1.50
C ASP A 123 -5.65 14.30 -1.76
N VAL A 124 -6.22 13.61 -2.73
CA VAL A 124 -5.58 12.49 -3.40
C VAL A 124 -4.67 13.04 -4.51
N PRO A 125 -3.46 12.47 -4.70
CA PRO A 125 -2.59 12.89 -5.79
C PRO A 125 -3.30 12.88 -7.15
N GLU A 126 -3.13 13.93 -7.94
CA GLU A 126 -3.78 14.07 -9.25
C GLU A 126 -3.59 12.83 -10.16
N PRO A 127 -2.38 12.23 -10.29
CA PRO A 127 -2.18 11.04 -11.11
C PRO A 127 -2.87 9.77 -10.60
N MET A 128 -3.53 9.84 -9.45
CA MET A 128 -4.28 8.74 -8.85
C MET A 128 -5.80 8.94 -8.92
N ARG A 129 -6.31 10.12 -9.31
CA ARG A 129 -7.76 10.40 -9.26
C ARG A 129 -8.60 9.37 -10.00
N ALA A 130 -8.16 8.95 -11.19
CA ALA A 130 -8.84 7.92 -11.99
C ALA A 130 -8.92 6.55 -11.27
N ALA A 131 -7.94 6.22 -10.42
CA ALA A 131 -7.96 4.98 -9.63
C ALA A 131 -9.02 4.99 -8.52
N PHE A 132 -9.62 6.15 -8.24
CA PHE A 132 -10.67 6.33 -7.23
C PHE A 132 -12.03 6.71 -7.83
N ASP A 133 -12.17 6.63 -9.16
CA ASP A 133 -13.42 6.89 -9.87
C ASP A 133 -14.37 5.68 -9.77
N PHE A 134 -14.78 5.36 -8.54
CA PHE A 134 -15.78 4.36 -8.23
C PHE A 134 -16.57 4.76 -6.97
N PRO A 135 -17.86 4.38 -6.86
CA PRO A 135 -18.78 4.93 -5.85
C PRO A 135 -18.36 4.74 -4.38
N GLU A 136 -17.64 3.67 -4.08
CA GLU A 136 -17.22 3.29 -2.74
C GLU A 136 -15.86 3.87 -2.33
N SER A 137 -15.17 4.62 -3.19
CA SER A 137 -13.82 5.13 -2.91
C SER A 137 -13.79 6.16 -1.78
N GLY A 138 -14.90 6.87 -1.57
CA GLY A 138 -15.02 7.99 -0.64
C GLY A 138 -14.32 9.28 -1.11
N VAL A 139 -13.79 9.30 -2.34
CA VAL A 139 -13.16 10.48 -2.95
C VAL A 139 -14.22 11.30 -3.69
N ASP A 140 -14.30 12.60 -3.38
CA ASP A 140 -15.25 13.50 -4.02
C ASP A 140 -14.78 13.99 -5.40
N SER A 141 -15.65 14.72 -6.09
CA SER A 141 -15.37 15.26 -7.44
C SER A 141 -14.23 16.27 -7.49
N GLN A 142 -13.77 16.80 -6.34
CA GLN A 142 -12.59 17.66 -6.25
C GLN A 142 -11.30 16.86 -6.02
N GLY A 143 -11.40 15.53 -5.92
CA GLY A 143 -10.28 14.66 -5.58
C GLY A 143 -9.93 14.69 -4.10
N MET A 144 -10.87 15.07 -3.22
CA MET A 144 -10.65 15.12 -1.78
C MET A 144 -11.26 13.90 -1.10
N PHE A 145 -10.59 13.41 -0.07
CA PHE A 145 -11.03 12.31 0.77
C PHE A 145 -11.19 12.77 2.22
N ALA A 146 -12.30 12.41 2.84
CA ALA A 146 -12.53 12.63 4.27
C ALA A 146 -11.93 11.47 5.07
N LEU A 147 -10.70 11.64 5.55
CA LEU A 147 -10.06 10.68 6.43
C LEU A 147 -10.69 10.74 7.83
N ARG A 148 -11.25 9.63 8.29
CA ARG A 148 -11.93 9.48 9.58
C ARG A 148 -11.11 8.60 10.53
N LYS A 149 -11.50 8.57 11.81
CA LYS A 149 -10.81 7.78 12.83
C LYS A 149 -10.90 6.27 12.52
N GLU A 150 -12.03 5.83 12.01
CA GLU A 150 -12.32 4.45 11.62
C GLU A 150 -11.36 3.97 10.53
N HIS A 151 -11.08 4.81 9.52
CA HIS A 151 -10.08 4.51 8.50
C HIS A 151 -8.71 4.26 9.13
N LEU A 152 -8.29 5.13 10.05
CA LEU A 152 -7.00 4.99 10.74
C LEU A 152 -6.95 3.72 11.59
N ILE A 153 -8.03 3.38 12.30
CA ILE A 153 -8.13 2.12 13.07
C ILE A 153 -7.88 0.93 12.15
N LEU A 154 -8.56 0.87 11.00
CA LEU A 154 -8.40 -0.23 10.05
C LEU A 154 -7.01 -0.29 9.43
N LEU A 155 -6.43 0.85 9.06
CA LEU A 155 -5.05 0.88 8.55
C LEU A 155 -4.04 0.37 9.58
N ARG A 156 -4.23 0.67 10.88
CA ARG A 156 -3.34 0.17 11.94
C ARG A 156 -3.52 -1.33 12.20
N ALA A 157 -4.73 -1.84 12.04
CA ALA A 157 -5.05 -3.24 12.25
C ALA A 157 -4.82 -4.12 11.02
N ALA A 158 -4.48 -3.52 9.88
CA ALA A 158 -4.33 -4.22 8.62
C ALA A 158 -3.28 -5.36 8.71
N VAL A 159 -3.66 -6.53 8.22
CA VAL A 159 -2.79 -7.71 8.13
C VAL A 159 -1.97 -7.60 6.85
N TRP A 160 -0.72 -7.15 6.99
CA TRP A 160 0.20 -7.01 5.87
C TRP A 160 0.90 -8.34 5.52
N ARG A 161 1.01 -8.59 4.23
CA ARG A 161 1.85 -9.62 3.63
C ARG A 161 3.05 -8.95 2.97
N GLU A 162 4.23 -9.49 3.25
CA GLU A 162 5.49 -9.11 2.59
C GLU A 162 5.94 -10.29 1.73
N ALA A 163 6.69 -10.01 0.66
CA ALA A 163 7.31 -11.06 -0.13
C ALA A 163 8.30 -11.88 0.72
N ASP A 164 8.07 -13.19 0.77
CA ASP A 164 8.97 -14.18 1.39
C ASP A 164 9.84 -14.87 0.33
N GLY A 165 10.64 -15.87 0.69
CA GLY A 165 11.60 -16.52 -0.22
C GLY A 165 11.04 -16.81 -1.63
N PRO A 166 9.99 -17.64 -1.78
CA PRO A 166 9.39 -17.93 -3.07
C PRO A 166 8.81 -16.70 -3.78
N ALA A 167 8.05 -15.86 -3.08
CA ALA A 167 7.42 -14.68 -3.68
C ALA A 167 8.45 -13.64 -4.13
N LEU A 168 9.51 -13.45 -3.33
CA LEU A 168 10.62 -12.57 -3.64
C LEU A 168 11.36 -13.05 -4.90
N GLN A 169 11.65 -14.34 -5.00
CA GLN A 169 12.29 -14.87 -6.21
C GLN A 169 11.38 -14.75 -7.43
N ALA A 170 10.06 -14.91 -7.28
CA ALA A 170 9.12 -14.68 -8.37
C ALA A 170 9.20 -13.23 -8.87
N VAL A 171 9.11 -12.25 -7.97
CA VAL A 171 9.20 -10.83 -8.33
C VAL A 171 10.54 -10.47 -9.00
N LEU A 172 11.66 -10.98 -8.49
CA LEU A 172 12.97 -10.73 -9.08
C LEU A 172 13.10 -11.31 -10.50
N ARG A 173 12.44 -12.45 -10.78
CA ARG A 173 12.43 -13.06 -12.13
C ARG A 173 11.63 -12.25 -13.15
N GLU A 174 10.59 -11.53 -12.73
CA GLU A 174 9.79 -10.67 -13.61
C GLU A 174 10.57 -9.44 -14.10
N GLY A 175 11.68 -9.10 -13.44
CA GLY A 175 12.63 -8.07 -13.87
C GLY A 175 12.45 -6.72 -13.17
N ASP A 176 13.16 -5.72 -13.69
CA ASP A 176 13.40 -4.45 -12.98
C ASP A 176 12.16 -3.58 -12.76
N ARG A 177 11.12 -3.81 -13.58
CA ARG A 177 9.84 -3.13 -13.44
C ARG A 177 9.15 -3.47 -12.12
N PHE A 178 9.31 -4.71 -11.64
CA PHE A 178 8.55 -5.22 -10.50
C PHE A 178 9.32 -5.13 -9.19
N TRP A 179 8.65 -4.64 -8.15
CA TRP A 179 9.19 -4.48 -6.80
C TRP A 179 8.47 -5.39 -5.82
N PRO A 180 9.16 -5.98 -4.82
CA PRO A 180 8.58 -6.88 -3.83
C PRO A 180 7.73 -6.12 -2.79
N MET A 181 6.70 -5.43 -3.28
CA MET A 181 5.85 -4.55 -2.50
C MET A 181 4.92 -5.33 -1.58
N PRO A 182 4.64 -4.79 -0.39
CA PRO A 182 3.72 -5.42 0.53
C PRO A 182 2.28 -5.10 0.13
N TYR A 183 1.38 -5.96 0.55
CA TYR A 183 -0.06 -5.84 0.32
C TYR A 183 -0.82 -6.24 1.57
N ILE A 184 -2.05 -5.75 1.73
CA ILE A 184 -2.94 -6.21 2.79
C ILE A 184 -3.57 -7.54 2.35
N ASP A 185 -3.67 -8.51 3.26
CA ASP A 185 -4.28 -9.81 2.99
C ASP A 185 -5.75 -9.67 2.54
N GLY A 186 -6.05 -9.93 1.27
CA GLY A 186 -7.40 -9.82 0.72
C GLY A 186 -8.39 -10.88 1.21
N LYS A 187 -7.92 -11.96 1.82
CA LYS A 187 -8.77 -12.97 2.46
C LYS A 187 -9.10 -12.59 3.89
N ARG A 188 -8.12 -12.04 4.61
CA ARG A 188 -8.18 -11.75 6.05
C ARG A 188 -7.53 -10.40 6.37
N PRO A 189 -8.12 -9.28 5.91
CA PRO A 189 -7.45 -7.99 5.95
C PRO A 189 -7.27 -7.42 7.36
N TYR A 190 -8.06 -7.84 8.34
CA TYR A 190 -8.09 -7.23 9.68
C TYR A 190 -8.09 -8.23 10.83
N GLY A 191 -7.88 -9.53 10.56
CA GLY A 191 -7.99 -10.56 11.58
C GLY A 191 -8.08 -11.97 11.02
N ASN A 192 -8.95 -12.80 11.60
CA ASN A 192 -9.07 -14.21 11.27
C ASN A 192 -10.50 -14.67 10.98
N ALA A 193 -11.48 -13.77 11.04
CA ALA A 193 -12.85 -14.10 10.69
C ALA A 193 -12.97 -14.40 9.18
N SER A 194 -13.90 -15.29 8.83
CA SER A 194 -14.23 -15.57 7.42
C SER A 194 -14.93 -14.38 6.74
N PHE A 195 -15.67 -13.59 7.52
CA PHE A 195 -16.28 -12.33 7.09
C PHE A 195 -15.54 -11.17 7.73
N TYR A 196 -14.86 -10.37 6.91
CA TYR A 196 -14.01 -9.28 7.39
C TYR A 196 -14.79 -8.22 8.17
N GLN A 197 -16.10 -8.07 7.91
CA GLN A 197 -16.98 -7.16 8.65
C GLN A 197 -17.00 -7.46 10.15
N VAL A 198 -16.91 -8.73 10.53
CA VAL A 198 -16.88 -9.14 11.94
C VAL A 198 -15.64 -8.60 12.64
N ASP A 199 -14.48 -8.67 11.99
CA ASP A 199 -13.23 -8.14 12.55
C ASP A 199 -13.21 -6.61 12.55
N ILE A 200 -13.71 -5.96 11.49
CA ILE A 200 -13.91 -4.51 11.46
C ILE A 200 -14.81 -4.07 12.63
N ALA A 201 -15.96 -4.70 12.82
CA ALA A 201 -16.91 -4.37 13.87
C ALA A 201 -16.28 -4.46 15.27
N ARG A 202 -15.50 -5.51 15.53
CA ARG A 202 -14.74 -5.66 16.78
C ARG A 202 -13.72 -4.53 16.97
N LEU A 203 -12.95 -4.19 15.93
CA LEU A 203 -11.97 -3.10 15.97
C LEU A 203 -12.60 -1.74 16.24
N LEU A 204 -13.83 -1.53 15.78
CA LEU A 204 -14.61 -0.31 16.00
C LEU A 204 -15.37 -0.31 17.34
N GLY A 205 -15.32 -1.40 18.11
CA GLY A 205 -16.02 -1.52 19.40
C GLY A 205 -17.52 -1.80 19.30
N GLU A 206 -17.98 -2.30 18.15
CA GLU A 206 -19.38 -2.59 17.83
C GLU A 206 -19.58 -4.05 17.38
N PRO A 207 -19.17 -5.06 18.16
CA PRO A 207 -19.25 -6.47 17.74
C PRO A 207 -20.68 -6.89 17.38
N TYR A 208 -20.80 -7.88 16.50
CA TYR A 208 -22.10 -8.50 16.20
C TYR A 208 -22.59 -9.33 17.39
N SER A 209 -23.91 -9.42 17.55
CA SER A 209 -24.53 -10.45 18.38
C SER A 209 -24.22 -11.83 17.82
N LEU A 210 -24.14 -12.83 18.70
CA LEU A 210 -23.90 -14.22 18.31
C LEU A 210 -25.20 -15.03 18.42
N ASP A 211 -25.37 -15.99 17.52
CA ASP A 211 -26.40 -17.00 17.62
C ASP A 211 -26.03 -18.09 18.66
N ALA A 212 -26.90 -19.10 18.80
CA ALA A 212 -26.71 -20.19 19.75
C ALA A 212 -25.46 -21.04 19.46
N ASP A 213 -24.98 -21.04 18.22
CA ASP A 213 -23.80 -21.79 17.76
C ASP A 213 -22.52 -20.92 17.79
N GLY A 214 -22.63 -19.67 18.21
CA GLY A 214 -21.51 -18.73 18.32
C GLY A 214 -21.15 -18.02 17.02
N TYR A 215 -21.99 -18.08 15.97
CA TYR A 215 -21.78 -17.35 14.73
C TYR A 215 -22.37 -15.94 14.81
N ALA A 216 -21.74 -14.99 14.11
CA ALA A 216 -22.26 -13.63 14.03
C ALA A 216 -23.61 -13.61 13.31
N ILE A 217 -24.62 -13.02 13.96
CA ILE A 217 -25.92 -12.75 13.37
C ILE A 217 -25.76 -11.57 12.40
N THR A 218 -26.12 -11.75 11.13
CA THR A 218 -25.93 -10.72 10.11
C THR A 218 -26.87 -9.53 10.31
N GLU A 219 -26.38 -8.35 9.96
CA GLU A 219 -27.10 -7.08 10.10
C GLU A 219 -26.90 -6.29 8.79
N PRO A 220 -27.84 -6.34 7.83
CA PRO A 220 -27.58 -5.86 6.45
C PRO A 220 -27.08 -4.42 6.35
N GLU A 221 -27.61 -3.50 7.17
CA GLU A 221 -27.18 -2.09 7.18
C GLU A 221 -25.75 -1.94 7.70
N LYS A 222 -25.41 -2.70 8.75
CA LYS A 222 -24.06 -2.74 9.32
C LYS A 222 -23.09 -3.36 8.32
N ASP A 223 -23.46 -4.48 7.70
CA ASP A 223 -22.65 -5.16 6.69
C ASP A 223 -22.32 -4.21 5.53
N ALA A 224 -23.32 -3.50 5.00
CA ALA A 224 -23.14 -2.54 3.93
C ALA A 224 -22.24 -1.35 4.35
N ARG A 225 -22.42 -0.82 5.56
CA ARG A 225 -21.57 0.26 6.10
C ARG A 225 -20.12 -0.19 6.26
N LEU A 226 -19.89 -1.38 6.80
CA LEU A 226 -18.53 -1.91 7.03
C LEU A 226 -17.85 -2.32 5.73
N ALA A 227 -18.60 -2.81 4.74
CA ALA A 227 -18.09 -3.05 3.38
C ALA A 227 -17.65 -1.74 2.71
N ARG A 228 -18.44 -0.67 2.81
CA ARG A 228 -18.05 0.67 2.31
C ARG A 228 -16.78 1.16 2.99
N LEU A 229 -16.71 1.05 4.32
CA LEU A 229 -15.53 1.44 5.09
C LEU A 229 -14.27 0.67 4.65
N HIS A 230 -14.41 -0.61 4.32
CA HIS A 230 -13.32 -1.43 3.78
C HIS A 230 -12.85 -0.91 2.42
N HIS A 231 -13.74 -0.59 1.49
CA HIS A 231 -13.36 -0.04 0.18
C HIS A 231 -12.69 1.35 0.29
N GLU A 232 -13.18 2.21 1.19
CA GLU A 232 -12.57 3.51 1.48
C GLU A 232 -11.13 3.39 2.00
N THR A 233 -10.69 2.21 2.50
CA THR A 233 -9.31 2.02 2.97
C THR A 233 -8.26 2.18 1.87
N LEU A 234 -8.63 2.03 0.59
CA LEU A 234 -7.72 2.31 -0.52
C LEU A 234 -7.34 3.80 -0.56
N ALA A 235 -8.35 4.68 -0.54
CA ALA A 235 -8.14 6.13 -0.54
C ALA A 235 -7.48 6.58 0.77
N ALA A 236 -7.90 5.99 1.89
CA ALA A 236 -7.28 6.25 3.18
C ALA A 236 -5.79 5.92 3.20
N LEU A 237 -5.38 4.77 2.64
CA LEU A 237 -3.97 4.39 2.56
C LEU A 237 -3.19 5.38 1.68
N GLN A 238 -3.72 5.77 0.52
CA GLN A 238 -3.06 6.73 -0.38
C GLN A 238 -2.84 8.09 0.29
N VAL A 239 -3.88 8.63 0.94
CA VAL A 239 -3.82 9.89 1.68
C VAL A 239 -2.86 9.75 2.86
N PHE A 240 -2.91 8.64 3.59
CA PHE A 240 -2.03 8.41 4.73
C PHE A 240 -0.55 8.43 4.31
N LEU A 241 -0.18 7.69 3.27
CA LEU A 241 1.20 7.64 2.78
C LEU A 241 1.68 9.01 2.28
N ARG A 242 0.80 9.78 1.63
CA ARG A 242 1.10 11.11 1.10
C ARG A 242 1.30 12.17 2.18
N HIS A 243 0.43 12.21 3.18
CA HIS A 243 0.30 13.34 4.09
C HIS A 243 0.82 13.09 5.50
N SER A 244 1.01 11.82 5.89
CA SER A 244 1.50 11.51 7.23
C SER A 244 2.96 11.94 7.44
N THR A 245 3.29 12.17 8.71
CA THR A 245 4.66 12.47 9.14
C THR A 245 5.08 11.45 10.20
N ALA A 246 6.39 11.16 10.30
CA ALA A 246 6.86 10.29 11.37
C ALA A 246 6.67 10.98 12.73
N ALA A 247 6.21 10.23 13.72
CA ALA A 247 6.20 10.71 15.09
C ALA A 247 7.61 11.16 15.51
N LYS A 248 7.73 12.35 16.11
CA LYS A 248 9.00 12.76 16.73
C LYS A 248 9.35 11.72 17.82
N PRO A 249 10.62 11.30 17.94
CA PRO A 249 11.03 10.48 19.07
C PRO A 249 10.60 11.18 20.35
N SER A 250 9.91 10.48 21.25
CA SER A 250 9.68 11.02 22.58
C SER A 250 11.03 11.27 23.23
N ARG A 251 11.24 12.47 23.79
CA ARG A 251 12.40 12.71 24.66
C ARG A 251 12.23 11.77 25.84
N GLN A 252 12.93 10.64 25.85
CA GLN A 252 13.11 9.90 27.09
C GLN A 252 13.82 10.85 28.06
N SER A 253 13.14 11.17 29.16
CA SER A 253 13.70 11.87 30.30
C SER A 253 14.96 11.13 30.72
N THR A 254 16.13 11.71 30.47
CA THR A 254 17.35 11.40 31.19
C THR A 254 17.10 11.74 32.66
N ALA A 255 16.53 10.79 33.41
CA ALA A 255 16.55 10.83 34.85
C ALA A 255 18.03 10.72 35.25
N ARG A 256 18.54 11.82 35.79
CA ARG A 256 19.87 11.91 36.39
C ARG A 256 20.01 10.80 37.43
N ALA A 257 21.09 10.03 37.33
CA ALA A 257 21.67 9.40 38.50
C ALA A 257 22.10 10.54 39.45
N GLY A 258 21.48 10.56 40.63
CA GLY A 258 21.93 11.30 41.80
C GLY A 258 22.24 10.30 42.90
#